data_AF-A0A7Y2E147-F1
#
_entry.id   AF-A0A7Y2E147-F1
#
_cell.length_a   1.000
_cell.length_b   1.000
_cell.length_c   1.000
_cell.angle_alpha   90.00
_cell.angle_beta   90.00
_cell.angle_gamma   90.00
#
_symmetry.space_group_name_H-M   'P 1'
#
loop_
_entity.id
_entity.type
_entity.pdbx_description
1 polymer ?
#
loop_
_entity_poly.entity_id
_entity_poly.type
_entity_poly.pdbx_seq_one_letter_code
_entity_poly.pdbx_strand_id
1 'polypeptide(L)'
;IVGTANASYHFNIRSCVFQDISASVDISHFDYQNFSRMQSDKTMFTGLGNYYRLSPSLQFVFRNKEFRSTIAKTVDISSSETYFDQSKRDPNGFYDLEKEYEGFYNLAFTVEDKRRVDPFKVKVGAEYHEDFTKVFLDAKYLFSFKEPGEGVLLRFFAGKFIVNNSTSPVYNFRMDGGPGTIGVNYDYQFEHLYLGRTERDGILFQQFYVRDGGFKIQSPVGQSNDWLAAMNVMVDLPGPLPIKLYCDFGTYSNAAKISSLDNKVLISGGLMLNIAKDVVEVYFPLFESSDIENYLETNQVEFLEQVRFVLNLKALSPFKIREIR
;
A
#
# COMPACT_ATOMS: atom_id res chain seq x y z
N ILE A 1 -7.86 -18.80 15.63
CA ILE A 1 -8.66 -17.64 16.10
C ILE A 1 -8.18 -16.46 15.29
N VAL A 2 -8.93 -16.04 14.27
CA VAL A 2 -8.51 -14.91 13.41
C VAL A 2 -8.92 -13.57 14.01
N GLY A 3 -8.08 -12.56 13.90
CA GLY A 3 -8.41 -11.21 14.39
C GLY A 3 -7.22 -10.28 14.56
N THR A 4 -7.53 -9.04 14.92
CA THR A 4 -6.57 -7.99 15.24
C THR A 4 -6.84 -7.41 16.61
N ALA A 5 -5.79 -7.08 17.36
CA ALA A 5 -5.86 -6.29 18.57
C ALA A 5 -4.90 -5.10 18.45
N ASN A 6 -5.35 -3.93 18.87
CA ASN A 6 -4.53 -2.72 18.93
C ASN A 6 -4.57 -2.19 20.37
N ALA A 7 -3.42 -1.79 20.89
CA ALA A 7 -3.33 -1.03 22.12
C ALA A 7 -2.42 0.17 21.89
N SER A 8 -2.85 1.35 22.33
CA SER A 8 -2.08 2.58 22.23
C SER A 8 -2.08 3.35 23.55
N TYR A 9 -0.99 4.06 23.81
CA TYR A 9 -0.85 4.95 24.94
C TYR A 9 -0.21 6.27 24.51
N HIS A 10 -0.81 7.38 24.92
CA HIS A 10 -0.38 8.74 24.58
C HIS A 10 0.26 9.41 25.79
N PHE A 11 1.54 9.74 25.65
CA PHE A 11 2.30 10.53 26.60
C PHE A 11 2.21 12.00 26.20
N ASN A 12 1.39 12.77 26.92
CA ASN A 12 1.33 14.22 26.76
C ASN A 12 2.53 14.86 27.46
N ILE A 13 3.59 15.18 26.71
CA ILE A 13 4.84 15.69 27.28
C ILE A 13 4.85 17.21 27.26
N ARG A 14 5.13 17.81 28.43
CA ARG A 14 5.39 19.26 28.55
C ARG A 14 6.86 19.61 28.21
N SER A 15 7.39 19.06 27.11
CA SER A 15 8.76 19.33 26.62
C SER A 15 8.77 20.51 25.66
N CYS A 16 9.92 21.15 25.46
CA CYS A 16 10.07 22.20 24.44
C CYS A 16 10.08 21.65 23.00
N VAL A 17 10.39 20.36 22.81
CA VAL A 17 10.59 19.75 21.47
C VAL A 17 9.35 19.00 20.99
N PHE A 18 8.79 18.12 21.82
CA PHE A 18 7.65 17.27 21.47
C PHE A 18 6.39 17.70 22.24
N GLN A 19 5.24 17.64 21.58
CA GLN A 19 3.95 17.88 22.21
C GLN A 19 3.24 16.58 22.61
N ASP A 20 3.45 15.51 21.84
CA ASP A 20 2.89 14.19 22.10
C ASP A 20 3.91 13.12 21.70
N ILE A 21 3.95 12.04 22.48
CA ILE A 21 4.59 10.79 22.08
C ILE A 21 3.55 9.70 22.25
N SER A 22 3.32 8.93 21.19
CA SER A 22 2.37 7.82 21.19
C SER A 22 3.12 6.51 21.03
N ALA A 23 2.88 5.55 21.92
CA ALA A 23 3.35 4.18 21.78
C ALA A 23 2.16 3.28 21.46
N SER A 24 2.26 2.50 20.39
CA SER A 24 1.20 1.59 19.98
C SER A 24 1.76 0.21 19.65
N VAL A 25 0.94 -0.82 19.83
CA VAL A 25 1.21 -2.17 19.38
C VAL A 25 -0.01 -2.73 18.67
N ASP A 26 0.21 -3.18 17.45
CA ASP A 26 -0.77 -3.92 16.66
C ASP A 26 -0.39 -5.40 16.62
N ILE A 27 -1.32 -6.26 17.00
CA ILE A 27 -1.17 -7.72 16.94
C ILE A 27 -2.22 -8.24 15.98
N SER A 28 -1.83 -9.12 15.06
CA SER A 28 -2.78 -9.78 14.17
C SER A 28 -2.46 -11.26 13.97
N HIS A 29 -3.52 -12.05 13.81
CA HIS A 29 -3.42 -13.46 13.46
C HIS A 29 -4.49 -13.78 12.42
N PHE A 30 -4.07 -14.31 11.28
CA PHE A 30 -4.99 -14.70 10.22
C PHE A 30 -4.45 -15.91 9.46
N ASP A 31 -5.39 -16.60 8.82
CA ASP A 31 -5.10 -17.66 7.88
C ASP A 31 -4.73 -16.98 6.54
N TYR A 32 -3.70 -17.48 5.84
CA TYR A 32 -3.19 -16.83 4.62
C TYR A 32 -2.86 -17.77 3.46
N GLN A 33 -2.95 -19.08 3.67
CA GLN A 33 -2.72 -20.03 2.59
C GLN A 33 -3.47 -21.33 2.85
N ASN A 34 -4.11 -21.87 1.81
CA ASN A 34 -4.52 -23.27 1.81
C ASN A 34 -3.34 -24.11 1.34
N PHE A 35 -2.96 -25.14 2.10
CA PHE A 35 -1.98 -26.11 1.64
C PHE A 35 -2.60 -27.50 1.58
N SER A 36 -2.21 -28.27 0.58
CA SER A 36 -2.58 -29.68 0.44
C SER A 36 -1.33 -30.55 0.56
N ARG A 37 -1.33 -31.50 1.51
CA ARG A 37 -0.35 -32.58 1.51
C ARG A 37 -0.76 -33.57 0.43
N MET A 38 0.01 -33.66 -0.64
CA MET A 38 -0.25 -34.58 -1.75
C MET A 38 0.72 -35.76 -1.72
N GLN A 39 0.23 -36.96 -2.03
CA GLN A 39 1.04 -38.15 -2.28
C GLN A 39 0.54 -38.82 -3.57
N SER A 40 1.40 -38.95 -4.58
CA SER A 40 1.09 -39.63 -5.85
C SER A 40 -0.27 -39.21 -6.45
N ASP A 41 -0.46 -37.91 -6.66
CA ASP A 41 -1.67 -37.27 -7.18
C ASP A 41 -2.95 -37.39 -6.31
N LYS A 42 -2.83 -37.89 -5.07
CA LYS A 42 -3.93 -37.89 -4.10
C LYS A 42 -3.71 -36.86 -2.99
N THR A 43 -4.71 -36.01 -2.76
CA THR A 43 -4.76 -35.08 -1.63
C THR A 43 -5.02 -35.86 -0.33
N MET A 44 -4.03 -35.89 0.56
CA MET A 44 -4.07 -36.61 1.84
C MET A 44 -4.58 -35.72 2.98
N PHE A 45 -4.30 -34.43 2.92
CA PHE A 45 -4.71 -33.44 3.94
C PHE A 45 -4.78 -32.06 3.31
N THR A 46 -5.74 -31.24 3.71
CA THR A 46 -5.79 -29.81 3.42
C THR A 46 -5.74 -29.06 4.74
N GLY A 47 -4.80 -28.14 4.91
CA GLY A 47 -4.70 -27.28 6.09
C GLY A 47 -4.58 -25.81 5.71
N LEU A 48 -4.65 -24.96 6.74
CA LEU A 48 -4.47 -23.52 6.63
C LEU A 48 -3.09 -23.14 7.20
N GLY A 49 -2.26 -22.51 6.39
CA GLY A 49 -1.07 -21.81 6.83
C GLY A 49 -1.48 -20.49 7.47
N ASN A 50 -0.99 -20.22 8.67
CA ASN A 50 -1.36 -19.04 9.44
C ASN A 50 -0.18 -18.09 9.55
N TYR A 51 -0.45 -16.82 9.80
CA TYR A 51 0.57 -15.89 10.24
C TYR A 51 0.20 -15.25 11.56
N TYR A 52 1.23 -14.83 12.28
CA TYR A 52 1.16 -14.00 13.45
C TYR A 52 2.04 -12.78 13.21
N ARG A 53 1.47 -11.59 13.32
CA ARG A 53 2.19 -10.33 13.17
C ARG A 53 2.16 -9.54 14.48
N LEU A 54 3.31 -9.00 14.85
CA LEU A 54 3.51 -8.03 15.91
C LEU A 54 4.11 -6.76 15.30
N SER A 55 3.39 -5.64 15.44
CA SER A 55 3.81 -4.35 14.89
C SER A 55 3.82 -3.27 15.97
N PRO A 56 4.92 -3.15 16.75
CA PRO A 56 5.10 -2.04 17.67
C PRO A 56 5.43 -0.76 16.89
N SER A 57 5.00 0.38 17.43
CA SER A 57 5.29 1.70 16.85
C SER A 57 5.41 2.79 17.91
N LEU A 58 6.25 3.77 17.61
CA LEU A 58 6.42 5.02 18.33
C LEU A 58 6.21 6.18 17.37
N GLN A 59 5.32 7.09 17.74
CA GLN A 59 5.12 8.34 17.02
C GLN A 59 5.51 9.52 17.91
N PHE A 60 6.30 10.44 17.38
CA PHE A 60 6.71 11.67 18.02
C PHE A 60 6.11 12.84 17.26
N VAL A 61 5.26 13.62 17.92
CA VAL A 61 4.68 14.83 17.34
C VAL A 61 5.46 16.04 17.84
N PHE A 62 6.06 16.80 16.92
CA PHE A 62 6.80 18.01 17.29
C PHE A 62 5.85 19.10 17.74
N ARG A 63 6.31 19.90 18.70
CA ARG A 63 5.57 21.06 19.18
C ARG A 63 5.68 22.19 18.16
N ASN A 64 4.53 22.79 17.84
CA ASN A 64 4.50 24.04 17.07
C ASN A 64 4.89 25.23 17.94
N LYS A 65 5.69 26.16 17.38
CA LYS A 65 6.01 27.42 18.05
C LYS A 65 4.76 28.27 18.28
N GLU A 66 3.82 28.22 17.34
CA GLU A 66 2.54 28.92 17.40
C GLU A 66 1.41 27.91 17.58
N PHE A 67 0.58 28.10 18.61
CA PHE A 67 -0.57 27.23 18.89
C PHE A 67 -1.63 27.21 17.78
N ARG A 68 -1.61 28.18 16.86
CA ARG A 68 -2.54 28.28 15.73
C ARG A 68 -2.00 27.64 14.44
N SER A 69 -0.76 27.17 14.44
CA SER A 69 -0.17 26.55 13.25
C SER A 69 -0.92 25.27 12.89
N THR A 70 -1.34 25.17 11.63
CA THR A 70 -1.99 23.99 11.03
C THR A 70 -0.98 22.94 10.56
N ILE A 71 0.31 23.24 10.67
CA ILE A 71 1.39 22.35 10.26
C ILE A 71 1.68 21.37 11.38
N ALA A 72 1.52 20.08 11.12
CA ALA A 72 1.98 19.00 11.96
C ALA A 72 3.29 18.44 11.41
N LYS A 73 4.23 18.11 12.31
CA LYS A 73 5.44 17.37 11.97
C LYS A 73 5.49 16.13 12.86
N THR A 74 5.68 14.98 12.27
CA THR A 74 5.77 13.70 12.99
C THR A 74 7.02 12.93 12.58
N VAL A 75 7.61 12.23 13.54
CA VAL A 75 8.51 11.11 13.28
C VAL A 75 7.81 9.85 13.73
N ASP A 76 7.74 8.88 12.84
CA ASP A 76 7.15 7.56 13.06
C ASP A 76 8.25 6.51 12.97
N ILE A 77 8.36 5.67 13.99
CA ILE A 77 9.26 4.52 14.04
C ILE A 77 8.37 3.30 14.25
N SER A 78 8.49 2.28 13.40
CA SER A 78 7.74 1.04 13.58
C SER A 78 8.56 -0.17 13.16
N SER A 79 8.18 -1.33 13.67
CA SER A 79 8.59 -2.60 13.10
C SER A 79 7.38 -3.45 12.74
N SER A 80 7.58 -4.38 11.82
CA SER A 80 6.59 -5.38 11.41
C SER A 80 7.27 -6.73 11.47
N GLU A 81 7.00 -7.45 12.57
CA GLU A 81 7.57 -8.75 12.88
C GLU A 81 6.53 -9.83 12.55
N THR A 82 6.75 -10.60 11.49
CA THR A 82 5.78 -11.59 11.02
C THR A 82 6.35 -12.99 11.12
N TYR A 83 5.58 -13.90 11.73
CA TYR A 83 5.84 -15.33 11.74
C TYR A 83 4.78 -16.00 10.89
N PHE A 84 5.15 -16.80 9.89
CA PHE A 84 4.18 -17.45 9.00
C PHE A 84 4.57 -18.89 8.68
N ASP A 85 3.55 -19.72 8.45
CA ASP A 85 3.69 -21.14 8.15
C ASP A 85 3.93 -21.37 6.64
N GLN A 86 5.18 -21.52 6.20
CA GLN A 86 5.52 -21.80 4.81
C GLN A 86 5.58 -23.31 4.54
N SER A 87 4.98 -23.77 3.43
CA SER A 87 5.11 -25.15 2.99
C SER A 87 6.48 -25.40 2.33
N LYS A 88 7.30 -26.27 2.91
CA LYS A 88 8.55 -26.72 2.28
C LYS A 88 8.49 -28.18 1.91
N ARG A 89 9.08 -28.49 0.76
CA ARG A 89 9.17 -29.86 0.25
C ARG A 89 10.37 -30.55 0.89
N ASP A 90 10.11 -31.63 1.61
CA ASP A 90 11.15 -32.47 2.18
C ASP A 90 11.87 -33.30 1.09
N PRO A 91 13.05 -33.88 1.39
CA PRO A 91 13.80 -34.70 0.44
C PRO A 91 13.06 -35.96 -0.05
N ASN A 92 12.04 -36.43 0.68
CA ASN A 92 11.23 -37.59 0.34
C ASN A 92 9.98 -37.22 -0.50
N GLY A 93 9.80 -35.93 -0.79
CA GLY A 93 8.71 -35.40 -1.59
C GLY A 93 7.43 -35.04 -0.83
N PHE A 94 7.44 -35.09 0.50
CA PHE A 94 6.36 -34.58 1.35
C PHE A 94 6.44 -33.06 1.50
N TYR A 95 5.32 -32.41 1.81
CA TYR A 95 5.29 -31.00 2.20
C TYR A 95 5.04 -30.92 3.70
N ASP A 96 5.94 -30.24 4.42
CA ASP A 96 5.81 -29.91 5.83
C ASP A 96 5.68 -28.38 6.00
N LEU A 97 5.03 -27.97 7.08
CA LEU A 97 4.96 -26.56 7.46
C LEU A 97 6.16 -26.21 8.32
N GLU A 98 6.94 -25.25 7.84
CA GLU A 98 7.98 -24.60 8.62
C GLU A 98 7.55 -23.19 8.99
N LYS A 99 7.95 -22.75 10.19
CA LYS A 99 7.75 -21.35 10.59
C LYS A 99 8.91 -20.53 10.06
N GLU A 100 8.57 -19.52 9.27
CA GLU A 100 9.50 -18.49 8.84
C GLU A 100 9.23 -17.20 9.60
N TYR A 101 10.25 -16.35 9.64
CA TYR A 101 10.24 -15.07 10.33
C TYR A 101 10.77 -14.01 9.40
N GLU A 102 10.03 -12.90 9.27
CA GLU A 102 10.42 -11.73 8.51
C GLU A 102 10.25 -10.50 9.40
N GLY A 103 11.29 -9.65 9.45
CA GLY A 103 11.33 -8.44 10.26
C GLY A 103 11.59 -7.21 9.38
N PHE A 104 10.66 -6.27 9.37
CA PHE A 104 10.81 -4.99 8.68
C PHE A 104 10.86 -3.84 9.67
N TYR A 105 11.74 -2.87 9.42
CA TYR A 105 11.92 -1.71 10.28
C TYR A 105 11.72 -0.43 9.47
N ASN A 106 10.79 0.39 9.91
CA ASN A 106 10.35 1.58 9.20
C ASN A 106 10.65 2.83 10.01
N LEU A 107 11.18 3.84 9.33
CA LEU A 107 11.34 5.20 9.84
C LEU A 107 10.69 6.16 8.87
N ALA A 108 9.80 7.02 9.33
CA ALA A 108 9.20 8.06 8.50
C ALA A 108 9.20 9.41 9.19
N PHE A 109 9.46 10.46 8.41
CA PHE A 109 9.24 11.83 8.79
C PHE A 109 8.13 12.41 7.91
N THR A 110 7.09 12.94 8.56
CA THR A 110 5.93 13.52 7.86
C THR A 110 5.78 14.98 8.23
N VAL A 111 5.57 15.83 7.22
CA VAL A 111 5.12 17.21 7.37
C VAL A 111 3.77 17.34 6.70
N GLU A 112 2.76 17.77 7.43
CA GLU A 112 1.38 17.88 6.96
C GLU A 112 0.82 19.24 7.34
N ASP A 113 0.23 19.97 6.38
CA ASP A 113 -0.53 21.18 6.65
C ASP A 113 -2.03 20.88 6.49
N LYS A 114 -2.74 20.88 7.62
CA LYS A 114 -4.18 20.58 7.70
C LYS A 114 -5.06 21.81 7.45
N ARG A 115 -4.54 22.85 6.79
CA ARG A 115 -5.32 24.02 6.40
C ARG A 115 -6.53 23.65 5.52
N ARG A 116 -7.60 24.44 5.64
CA ARG A 116 -8.87 24.22 4.91
C ARG A 116 -8.72 24.37 3.39
N VAL A 117 -7.83 25.26 2.94
CA VAL A 117 -7.58 25.55 1.53
C VAL A 117 -6.15 25.13 1.20
N ASP A 118 -6.02 24.32 0.18
CA ASP A 118 -4.79 23.80 -0.36
C ASP A 118 -3.91 22.97 0.62
N PRO A 119 -4.47 21.98 1.35
CA PRO A 119 -3.68 21.17 2.26
C PRO A 119 -2.61 20.37 1.52
N PHE A 120 -1.51 20.08 2.21
CA PHE A 120 -0.44 19.24 1.69
C PHE A 120 0.06 18.26 2.74
N LYS A 121 0.67 17.17 2.26
CA LYS A 121 1.33 16.17 3.09
C LYS A 121 2.57 15.66 2.38
N VAL A 122 3.73 15.74 3.03
CA VAL A 122 4.98 15.20 2.51
C VAL A 122 5.54 14.22 3.53
N LYS A 123 5.75 12.97 3.10
CA LYS A 123 6.34 11.89 3.87
C LYS A 123 7.66 11.49 3.22
N VAL A 124 8.73 11.51 3.99
CA VAL A 124 10.01 10.90 3.63
C VAL A 124 10.18 9.69 4.53
N GLY A 125 10.46 8.54 3.96
CA GLY A 125 10.60 7.30 4.73
C GLY A 125 11.78 6.46 4.31
N ALA A 126 12.18 5.57 5.21
CA ALA A 126 13.13 4.51 4.99
C ALA A 126 12.54 3.19 5.52
N GLU A 127 12.76 2.12 4.78
CA GLU A 127 12.41 0.74 5.13
C GLU A 127 13.69 -0.08 5.11
N TYR A 128 13.99 -0.74 6.21
CA TYR A 128 15.12 -1.63 6.37
C TYR A 128 14.63 -3.07 6.53
N HIS A 129 15.29 -3.96 5.79
CA HIS A 129 15.22 -5.41 5.86
C HIS A 129 16.66 -5.96 5.85
N GLU A 130 16.88 -7.22 6.23
CA GLU A 130 18.23 -7.79 6.20
C GLU A 130 18.86 -7.80 4.79
N ASP A 131 18.03 -7.99 3.75
CA ASP A 131 18.49 -8.02 2.36
C ASP A 131 18.50 -6.67 1.66
N PHE A 132 17.78 -5.66 2.17
CA PHE A 132 17.65 -4.40 1.45
C PHE A 132 17.37 -3.20 2.35
N THR A 133 17.65 -2.02 1.82
CA THR A 133 17.22 -0.76 2.41
C THR A 133 16.63 0.13 1.33
N LYS A 134 15.38 0.55 1.53
CA LYS A 134 14.67 1.47 0.66
C LYS A 134 14.57 2.83 1.32
N VAL A 135 14.55 3.87 0.50
CA VAL A 135 14.08 5.20 0.88
C VAL A 135 13.00 5.65 -0.08
N PHE A 136 12.07 6.47 0.38
CA PHE A 136 11.02 6.99 -0.46
C PHE A 136 10.57 8.39 -0.03
N LEU A 137 9.95 9.08 -0.99
CA LEU A 137 9.24 10.33 -0.86
C LEU A 137 7.80 10.11 -1.36
N ASP A 138 6.80 10.44 -0.55
CA ASP A 138 5.39 10.52 -0.94
C ASP A 138 4.88 11.92 -0.61
N ALA A 139 4.56 12.70 -1.64
CA ALA A 139 4.08 14.07 -1.50
C ALA A 139 2.68 14.18 -2.09
N LYS A 140 1.74 14.75 -1.34
CA LYS A 140 0.37 15.02 -1.75
C LYS A 140 0.08 16.50 -1.60
N TYR A 141 -0.59 17.08 -2.59
CA TYR A 141 -1.05 18.46 -2.57
C TYR A 141 -2.44 18.51 -3.20
N LEU A 142 -3.40 19.11 -2.51
CA LEU A 142 -4.73 19.35 -3.04
C LEU A 142 -4.81 20.81 -3.50
N PHE A 143 -5.09 21.07 -4.77
CA PHE A 143 -5.53 22.40 -5.22
C PHE A 143 -7.04 22.46 -5.02
N SER A 144 -7.50 23.25 -4.07
CA SER A 144 -8.91 23.28 -3.67
C SER A 144 -9.73 24.18 -4.58
N PHE A 145 -10.89 23.71 -5.05
CA PHE A 145 -11.85 24.51 -5.81
C PHE A 145 -13.24 24.45 -5.16
N LYS A 146 -13.95 25.58 -5.12
CA LYS A 146 -15.31 25.73 -4.56
C LYS A 146 -15.42 25.44 -3.06
N GLU A 147 -15.34 24.17 -2.66
CA GLU A 147 -15.55 23.68 -1.30
C GLU A 147 -14.28 23.03 -0.73
N PRO A 148 -14.10 23.02 0.61
CA PRO A 148 -12.95 22.39 1.24
C PRO A 148 -12.91 20.88 0.98
N GLY A 149 -11.76 20.41 0.50
CA GLY A 149 -11.55 18.99 0.25
C GLY A 149 -12.05 18.51 -1.12
N GLU A 150 -12.48 19.43 -1.99
CA GLU A 150 -12.73 19.19 -3.41
C GLU A 150 -11.69 19.93 -4.26
N GLY A 151 -11.22 19.31 -5.34
CA GLY A 151 -10.40 19.98 -6.34
C GLY A 151 -9.48 19.03 -7.11
N VAL A 152 -8.22 19.44 -7.29
CA VAL A 152 -7.21 18.64 -7.99
C VAL A 152 -6.20 18.12 -7.00
N LEU A 153 -6.26 16.83 -6.70
CA LEU A 153 -5.27 16.14 -5.89
C LEU A 153 -4.10 15.70 -6.77
N LEU A 154 -2.92 16.22 -6.47
CA LEU A 154 -1.66 15.72 -7.00
C LEU A 154 -0.98 14.85 -5.94
N ARG A 155 -0.53 13.67 -6.33
CA ARG A 155 0.42 12.85 -5.57
C ARG A 155 1.66 12.64 -6.40
N PHE A 156 2.82 12.80 -5.78
CA PHE A 156 4.12 12.45 -6.33
C PHE A 156 4.77 11.40 -5.44
N PHE A 157 5.28 10.34 -6.04
CA PHE A 157 6.04 9.30 -5.36
C PHE A 157 7.41 9.14 -6.02
N ALA A 158 8.45 8.98 -5.20
CA ALA A 158 9.77 8.56 -5.66
C ALA A 158 10.41 7.62 -4.63
N GLY A 159 10.81 6.43 -5.07
CA GLY A 159 11.45 5.41 -4.24
C GLY A 159 12.79 4.98 -4.82
N LYS A 160 13.75 4.65 -3.95
CA LYS A 160 15.05 4.11 -4.32
C LYS A 160 15.56 3.08 -3.31
N PHE A 161 16.11 1.98 -3.81
CA PHE A 161 16.94 1.06 -3.06
C PHE A 161 18.32 1.67 -2.86
N ILE A 162 18.71 1.87 -1.61
CA ILE A 162 20.07 2.29 -1.24
C ILE A 162 21.00 1.07 -1.27
N VAL A 163 20.49 -0.06 -0.79
CA VAL A 163 21.13 -1.38 -0.86
C VAL A 163 20.04 -2.37 -1.25
N ASN A 164 20.34 -3.28 -2.17
CA ASN A 164 19.45 -4.37 -2.53
C ASN A 164 20.24 -5.62 -2.88
N ASN A 165 20.25 -6.58 -1.97
CA ASN A 165 20.82 -7.91 -2.16
C ASN A 165 19.74 -8.97 -2.41
N SER A 166 18.46 -8.60 -2.32
CA SER A 166 17.36 -9.52 -2.56
C SER A 166 17.20 -9.83 -4.05
N THR A 167 17.01 -11.11 -4.36
CA THR A 167 16.57 -11.58 -5.68
C THR A 167 15.05 -11.76 -5.77
N SER A 168 14.33 -11.63 -4.65
CA SER A 168 12.89 -11.82 -4.59
C SER A 168 12.15 -10.59 -5.14
N PRO A 169 11.30 -10.74 -6.17
CA PRO A 169 10.56 -9.62 -6.76
C PRO A 169 9.46 -9.07 -5.84
N VAL A 170 9.11 -9.78 -4.76
CA VAL A 170 8.07 -9.37 -3.80
C VAL A 170 8.41 -8.04 -3.12
N TYR A 171 9.70 -7.72 -3.00
CA TYR A 171 10.16 -6.48 -2.39
C TYR A 171 10.35 -5.34 -3.39
N ASN A 172 10.21 -5.57 -4.70
CA ASN A 172 10.41 -4.52 -5.70
C ASN A 172 9.44 -3.36 -5.50
N PHE A 173 9.87 -2.14 -5.83
CA PHE A 173 8.93 -1.04 -6.04
C PHE A 173 8.01 -1.40 -7.18
N ARG A 174 6.74 -1.05 -7.05
CA ARG A 174 5.73 -1.38 -8.05
C ARG A 174 5.01 -0.16 -8.59
N MET A 175 4.67 -0.19 -9.88
CA MET A 175 3.86 0.87 -10.49
C MET A 175 2.40 0.74 -10.10
N ASP A 176 1.88 -0.50 -10.07
CA ASP A 176 0.54 -0.79 -9.57
C ASP A 176 0.40 -0.48 -8.08
N GLY A 177 -0.77 0.02 -7.69
CA GLY A 177 -1.16 0.01 -6.29
C GLY A 177 -1.18 -1.43 -5.78
N GLY A 178 -0.70 -1.66 -4.56
CA GLY A 178 -0.51 -3.00 -4.00
C GLY A 178 -1.80 -3.81 -4.08
N PRO A 179 -1.86 -4.89 -4.88
CA PRO A 179 -3.03 -5.73 -4.96
C PRO A 179 -3.22 -6.39 -3.60
N GLY A 180 -4.49 -6.49 -3.20
CA GLY A 180 -4.85 -6.97 -1.89
C GLY A 180 -4.87 -8.46 -1.71
N THR A 181 -4.65 -9.15 -2.79
CA THR A 181 -4.93 -10.55 -2.98
C THR A 181 -3.70 -11.13 -3.68
N ILE A 182 -3.48 -12.44 -3.57
CA ILE A 182 -2.20 -13.15 -3.86
C ILE A 182 -1.22 -13.23 -2.65
N GLY A 183 -1.66 -12.91 -1.43
CA GLY A 183 -0.91 -13.21 -0.20
C GLY A 183 0.46 -12.52 -0.09
N VAL A 184 1.48 -13.28 0.35
CA VAL A 184 2.84 -12.79 0.68
C VAL A 184 3.53 -12.11 -0.51
N ASN A 185 3.17 -12.50 -1.74
CA ASN A 185 3.84 -12.02 -2.96
C ASN A 185 3.59 -10.53 -3.24
N TYR A 186 2.57 -9.94 -2.61
CA TYR A 186 2.19 -8.56 -2.82
C TYR A 186 1.94 -7.80 -1.53
N ASP A 187 1.69 -8.44 -0.39
CA ASP A 187 1.57 -7.77 0.92
C ASP A 187 2.59 -8.36 1.91
N TYR A 188 3.87 -8.19 1.63
CA TYR A 188 4.97 -8.82 2.38
C TYR A 188 5.08 -8.36 3.85
N GLN A 189 4.59 -7.15 4.20
CA GLN A 189 4.51 -6.68 5.59
C GLN A 189 3.16 -6.97 6.26
N PHE A 190 2.19 -7.52 5.52
CA PHE A 190 0.83 -7.84 5.96
C PHE A 190 0.02 -6.64 6.50
N GLU A 191 0.45 -5.38 6.32
CA GLU A 191 -0.03 -4.22 7.08
C GLU A 191 -1.50 -3.85 6.85
N HIS A 192 -2.01 -4.17 5.66
CA HIS A 192 -3.34 -3.81 5.21
C HIS A 192 -4.36 -4.89 5.52
N LEU A 193 -5.64 -4.54 5.62
CA LEU A 193 -6.72 -5.53 5.80
C LEU A 193 -7.39 -5.77 4.45
N TYR A 194 -7.36 -7.03 4.02
CA TYR A 194 -7.95 -7.50 2.76
C TYR A 194 -9.00 -8.54 3.04
N LEU A 195 -10.18 -8.38 2.43
CA LEU A 195 -11.28 -9.33 2.61
C LEU A 195 -10.98 -10.69 1.97
N GLY A 196 -10.23 -10.69 0.86
CA GLY A 196 -9.86 -11.89 0.11
C GLY A 196 -8.36 -12.04 -0.09
N ARG A 197 -7.54 -11.94 0.96
CA ARG A 197 -6.06 -11.95 0.87
C ARG A 197 -5.48 -13.11 0.01
N THR A 198 -6.18 -14.24 -0.03
CA THR A 198 -5.78 -15.45 -0.77
C THR A 198 -6.48 -15.64 -2.10
N GLU A 199 -7.46 -14.78 -2.41
CA GLU A 199 -8.21 -14.87 -3.66
C GLU A 199 -7.29 -14.60 -4.86
N ARG A 200 -7.61 -15.24 -5.98
CA ARG A 200 -6.86 -15.10 -7.24
C ARG A 200 -7.72 -14.59 -8.39
N ASP A 201 -9.03 -14.50 -8.18
CA ASP A 201 -10.05 -14.08 -9.12
C ASP A 201 -11.26 -13.48 -8.39
N GLY A 202 -12.23 -13.00 -9.17
CA GLY A 202 -13.48 -12.43 -8.65
C GLY A 202 -13.32 -11.04 -8.01
N ILE A 203 -14.39 -10.55 -7.39
CA ILE A 203 -14.45 -9.17 -6.91
C ILE A 203 -13.41 -8.93 -5.83
N LEU A 204 -13.26 -9.82 -4.84
CA LEU A 204 -12.33 -9.58 -3.74
C LEU A 204 -10.87 -9.45 -4.20
N PHE A 205 -10.50 -10.08 -5.32
CA PHE A 205 -9.20 -9.94 -5.97
C PHE A 205 -8.86 -8.49 -6.36
N GLN A 206 -9.89 -7.70 -6.67
CA GLN A 206 -9.78 -6.33 -7.16
C GLN A 206 -9.52 -5.29 -6.05
N GLN A 207 -9.54 -5.72 -4.78
CA GLN A 207 -9.19 -4.84 -3.67
C GLN A 207 -7.73 -4.43 -3.77
N PHE A 208 -7.41 -3.16 -3.52
CA PHE A 208 -6.03 -2.68 -3.46
C PHE A 208 -5.86 -1.51 -2.50
N TYR A 209 -4.60 -1.14 -2.24
CA TYR A 209 -4.25 0.13 -1.58
C TYR A 209 -3.24 0.91 -2.41
N VAL A 210 -3.35 2.24 -2.35
CA VAL A 210 -2.37 3.14 -2.98
C VAL A 210 -1.06 3.09 -2.20
N ARG A 211 -0.02 2.58 -2.85
CA ARG A 211 1.38 2.59 -2.40
C ARG A 211 2.29 2.71 -3.63
N ASP A 212 3.56 3.01 -3.43
CA ASP A 212 4.55 3.14 -4.50
C ASP A 212 4.02 4.00 -5.68
N GLY A 213 4.05 3.47 -6.91
CA GLY A 213 3.56 4.16 -8.10
C GLY A 213 2.06 4.46 -8.07
N GLY A 214 1.31 3.65 -7.33
CA GLY A 214 -0.09 3.92 -7.00
C GLY A 214 -1.04 3.87 -8.19
N PHE A 215 -0.68 3.23 -9.31
CA PHE A 215 -1.58 3.07 -10.45
C PHE A 215 -2.83 2.27 -10.07
N LYS A 216 -3.97 2.60 -10.68
CA LYS A 216 -5.27 1.94 -10.39
C LYS A 216 -5.55 0.75 -11.31
N ILE A 217 -4.51 0.11 -11.80
CA ILE A 217 -4.56 -1.10 -12.62
C ILE A 217 -3.72 -2.20 -11.97
N GLN A 218 -4.11 -3.46 -12.14
CA GLN A 218 -3.31 -4.59 -11.70
C GLN A 218 -2.39 -5.04 -12.84
N SER A 219 -1.09 -4.82 -12.69
CA SER A 219 -0.13 -5.27 -13.69
C SER A 219 1.24 -5.53 -13.07
N PRO A 220 1.95 -6.58 -13.48
CA PRO A 220 3.36 -6.74 -13.15
C PRO A 220 4.27 -5.79 -13.93
N VAL A 221 3.75 -5.06 -14.93
CA VAL A 221 4.49 -4.05 -15.67
C VAL A 221 4.85 -2.89 -14.73
N GLY A 222 6.08 -2.38 -14.82
CA GLY A 222 6.54 -1.29 -13.95
C GLY A 222 7.06 -1.71 -12.58
N GLN A 223 7.60 -2.92 -12.45
CA GLN A 223 8.34 -3.34 -11.25
C GLN A 223 9.83 -2.97 -11.34
N SER A 224 10.42 -2.57 -10.21
CA SER A 224 11.81 -2.10 -10.15
C SER A 224 12.49 -2.49 -8.86
N ASN A 225 13.71 -3.02 -8.99
CA ASN A 225 14.60 -3.38 -7.88
C ASN A 225 15.66 -2.30 -7.59
N ASP A 226 15.56 -1.11 -8.20
CA ASP A 226 16.46 0.03 -7.98
C ASP A 226 15.68 1.30 -7.65
N TRP A 227 15.01 1.94 -8.62
CA TRP A 227 14.21 3.14 -8.35
C TRP A 227 12.89 3.17 -9.13
N LEU A 228 11.91 3.89 -8.60
CA LEU A 228 10.60 4.13 -9.22
C LEU A 228 10.14 5.55 -8.92
N ALA A 229 9.54 6.23 -9.89
CA ALA A 229 8.91 7.52 -9.71
C ALA A 229 7.54 7.54 -10.38
N ALA A 230 6.56 8.16 -9.73
CA ALA A 230 5.21 8.28 -10.25
C ALA A 230 4.54 9.59 -9.85
N MET A 231 3.56 10.00 -10.65
CA MET A 231 2.68 11.12 -10.40
C MET A 231 1.24 10.67 -10.64
N ASN A 232 0.38 10.87 -9.65
CA ASN A 232 -1.05 10.60 -9.76
C ASN A 232 -1.79 11.93 -9.71
N VAL A 233 -2.68 12.15 -10.67
CA VAL A 233 -3.56 13.32 -10.75
C VAL A 233 -4.98 12.82 -10.56
N MET A 234 -5.73 13.47 -9.67
CA MET A 234 -7.15 13.19 -9.47
C MET A 234 -7.92 14.50 -9.44
N VAL A 235 -9.01 14.57 -10.20
CA VAL A 235 -9.81 15.78 -10.38
C VAL A 235 -11.25 15.49 -10.00
N ASP A 236 -11.76 16.21 -9.00
CA ASP A 236 -13.18 16.19 -8.65
C ASP A 236 -14.02 16.80 -9.79
N LEU A 237 -15.02 16.07 -10.28
CA LEU A 237 -15.93 16.62 -11.28
C LEU A 237 -16.93 17.58 -10.65
N PRO A 238 -17.24 18.71 -11.31
CA PRO A 238 -18.24 19.63 -10.80
C PRO A 238 -19.64 19.01 -10.88
N GLY A 239 -20.37 18.99 -9.77
CA GLY A 239 -21.76 18.55 -9.73
C GLY A 239 -22.04 17.68 -8.50
N PRO A 240 -23.26 17.13 -8.38
CA PRO A 240 -23.66 16.32 -7.23
C PRO A 240 -23.16 14.86 -7.31
N LEU A 241 -22.56 14.46 -8.43
CA LEU A 241 -22.10 13.09 -8.63
C LEU A 241 -20.75 12.89 -7.96
N PRO A 242 -20.56 11.83 -7.16
CA PRO A 242 -19.29 11.57 -6.48
C PRO A 242 -18.28 10.91 -7.43
N ILE A 243 -18.06 11.51 -8.59
CA ILE A 243 -17.21 11.00 -9.65
C ILE A 243 -15.97 11.88 -9.77
N LYS A 244 -14.81 11.25 -9.89
CA LYS A 244 -13.53 11.91 -10.16
C LYS A 244 -12.91 11.35 -11.42
N LEU A 245 -12.13 12.17 -12.10
CA LEU A 245 -11.20 11.70 -13.13
C LEU A 245 -9.86 11.42 -12.47
N TYR A 246 -9.16 10.38 -12.91
CA TYR A 246 -7.77 10.15 -12.51
C TYR A 246 -6.88 9.90 -13.73
N CYS A 247 -5.62 10.27 -13.59
CA CYS A 247 -4.57 9.98 -14.54
C CYS A 247 -3.25 9.79 -13.79
N ASP A 248 -2.60 8.66 -14.05
CA ASP A 248 -1.39 8.19 -13.39
C ASP A 248 -0.27 8.13 -14.43
N PHE A 249 0.90 8.62 -14.06
CA PHE A 249 2.11 8.64 -14.87
C PHE A 249 3.26 8.05 -14.07
N GLY A 250 4.13 7.26 -14.69
CA GLY A 250 5.19 6.62 -13.94
C GLY A 250 6.34 6.14 -14.78
N THR A 251 7.52 6.10 -14.17
CA THR A 251 8.74 5.60 -14.77
C THR A 251 9.59 4.92 -13.70
N TYR A 252 10.52 4.07 -14.13
CA TYR A 252 11.26 3.21 -13.22
C TYR A 252 12.59 2.80 -13.85
N SER A 253 13.46 2.22 -13.03
CA SER A 253 14.75 1.71 -13.50
C SER A 253 14.56 0.72 -14.66
N ASN A 254 15.37 0.84 -15.71
CA ASN A 254 15.30 0.01 -16.91
C ASN A 254 13.97 0.07 -17.70
N ALA A 255 13.10 1.07 -17.49
CA ALA A 255 11.90 1.24 -18.32
C ALA A 255 12.22 1.19 -19.83
N ALA A 256 13.32 1.83 -20.24
CA ALA A 256 13.78 1.87 -21.64
C ALA A 256 14.35 0.53 -22.20
N LYS A 257 14.57 -0.49 -21.37
CA LYS A 257 15.10 -1.80 -21.82
C LYS A 257 14.00 -2.85 -22.00
N ILE A 258 12.83 -2.63 -21.41
CA ILE A 258 11.73 -3.59 -21.37
C ILE A 258 10.66 -3.21 -22.40
N SER A 259 10.54 -1.92 -22.72
CA SER A 259 9.61 -1.44 -23.73
C SER A 259 10.16 -1.67 -25.15
N SER A 260 9.42 -2.42 -25.97
CA SER A 260 9.67 -2.56 -27.42
C SER A 260 9.35 -1.28 -28.20
N LEU A 261 8.84 -0.27 -27.50
CA LEU A 261 8.48 1.07 -27.95
C LEU A 261 9.27 2.06 -27.08
N ASP A 262 9.75 3.16 -27.64
CA ASP A 262 10.59 4.19 -26.98
C ASP A 262 9.97 4.90 -25.74
N ASN A 263 8.89 4.37 -25.17
CA ASN A 263 8.15 4.94 -24.06
C ASN A 263 8.81 4.66 -22.71
N LYS A 264 9.51 5.65 -22.18
CA LYS A 264 10.11 5.62 -20.83
C LYS A 264 9.09 5.80 -19.71
N VAL A 265 7.81 6.00 -20.04
CA VAL A 265 6.75 6.42 -19.12
C VAL A 265 5.51 5.56 -19.36
N LEU A 266 5.03 4.93 -18.30
CA LEU A 266 3.74 4.27 -18.23
C LEU A 266 2.67 5.30 -17.90
N ILE A 267 1.48 5.11 -18.46
CA ILE A 267 0.33 5.99 -18.25
C ILE A 267 -0.92 5.13 -18.04
N SER A 268 -1.76 5.50 -17.10
CA SER A 268 -3.06 4.88 -16.83
C SER A 268 -4.06 5.96 -16.49
N GLY A 269 -5.33 5.85 -16.89
CA GLY A 269 -6.31 6.83 -16.48
C GLY A 269 -7.74 6.37 -16.66
N GLY A 270 -8.65 7.02 -15.95
CA GLY A 270 -10.06 6.66 -15.97
C GLY A 270 -10.93 7.43 -15.00
N LEU A 271 -12.01 6.77 -14.57
CA LEU A 271 -13.00 7.32 -13.65
C LEU A 271 -12.89 6.66 -12.28
N MET A 272 -13.14 7.44 -11.24
CA MET A 272 -13.27 6.96 -9.87
C MET A 272 -14.66 7.32 -9.37
N LEU A 273 -15.37 6.33 -8.83
CA LEU A 273 -16.58 6.53 -8.06
C LEU A 273 -16.24 6.53 -6.56
N ASN A 274 -16.48 7.65 -5.90
CA ASN A 274 -16.22 7.84 -4.48
C ASN A 274 -17.50 7.59 -3.66
N ILE A 275 -17.77 6.34 -3.32
CA ILE A 275 -19.02 5.95 -2.63
C ILE A 275 -19.05 6.51 -1.21
N ALA A 276 -17.95 6.38 -0.49
CA ALA A 276 -17.76 6.93 0.85
C ALA A 276 -16.33 7.46 0.96
N LYS A 277 -16.21 8.77 1.20
CA LYS A 277 -14.92 9.47 1.21
C LYS A 277 -13.89 8.77 2.10
N ASP A 278 -12.75 8.42 1.52
CA ASP A 278 -11.62 7.73 2.16
C ASP A 278 -11.94 6.34 2.74
N VAL A 279 -13.12 5.77 2.43
CA VAL A 279 -13.58 4.46 2.91
C VAL A 279 -13.82 3.49 1.76
N VAL A 280 -14.66 3.87 0.78
CA VAL A 280 -15.04 3.01 -0.34
C VAL A 280 -14.90 3.78 -1.65
N GLU A 281 -13.99 3.31 -2.49
CA GLU A 281 -13.64 3.92 -3.76
C GLU A 281 -13.59 2.85 -4.84
N VAL A 282 -14.17 3.11 -6.01
CA VAL A 282 -14.13 2.18 -7.15
C VAL A 282 -13.53 2.89 -8.36
N TYR A 283 -12.59 2.24 -9.01
CA TYR A 283 -11.79 2.77 -10.11
C TYR A 283 -12.09 1.98 -11.39
N PHE A 284 -12.48 2.71 -12.43
CA PHE A 284 -12.77 2.21 -13.77
C PHE A 284 -11.66 2.71 -14.71
N PRO A 285 -10.67 1.86 -15.06
CA PRO A 285 -9.66 2.23 -16.04
C PRO A 285 -10.31 2.42 -17.41
N LEU A 286 -9.94 3.49 -18.12
CA LEU A 286 -10.49 3.84 -19.43
C LEU A 286 -9.43 3.82 -20.54
N PHE A 287 -8.17 4.09 -20.19
CA PHE A 287 -7.06 4.03 -21.13
C PHE A 287 -5.76 3.69 -20.40
N GLU A 288 -4.85 3.06 -21.12
CA GLU A 288 -3.58 2.59 -20.59
C GLU A 288 -2.47 2.81 -21.63
N SER A 289 -1.21 2.86 -21.19
CA SER A 289 -0.07 2.85 -22.10
C SER A 289 0.07 1.49 -22.78
N SER A 290 0.63 1.46 -23.99
CA SER A 290 0.78 0.26 -24.82
C SER A 290 1.37 -0.95 -24.10
N ASP A 291 2.32 -0.76 -23.18
CA ASP A 291 2.94 -1.87 -22.44
C ASP A 291 1.94 -2.54 -21.48
N ILE A 292 1.06 -1.75 -20.87
CA ILE A 292 -0.01 -2.24 -19.99
C ILE A 292 -1.12 -2.87 -20.84
N GLU A 293 -1.53 -2.22 -21.94
CA GLU A 293 -2.53 -2.77 -22.88
C GLU A 293 -2.09 -4.14 -23.41
N ASN A 294 -0.85 -4.26 -23.90
CA ASN A 294 -0.28 -5.52 -24.37
C ASN A 294 -0.33 -6.61 -23.29
N TYR A 295 -0.03 -6.26 -22.03
CA TYR A 295 -0.13 -7.20 -20.91
C TYR A 295 -1.58 -7.66 -20.69
N LEU A 296 -2.53 -6.73 -20.66
CA LEU A 296 -3.95 -7.02 -20.46
C LEU A 296 -4.50 -7.91 -21.59
N GLU A 297 -4.17 -7.59 -22.85
CA GLU A 297 -4.58 -8.36 -24.02
C GLU A 297 -3.96 -9.76 -24.05
N THR A 298 -2.65 -9.87 -23.77
CA THR A 298 -1.94 -11.16 -23.74
C THR A 298 -2.53 -12.10 -22.69
N ASN A 299 -2.97 -11.56 -21.56
CA ASN A 299 -3.58 -12.33 -20.47
C ASN A 299 -5.11 -12.39 -20.54
N GLN A 300 -5.72 -11.85 -21.60
CA GLN A 300 -7.17 -11.87 -21.84
C GLN A 300 -7.98 -11.27 -20.68
N VAL A 301 -7.46 -10.23 -20.03
CA VAL A 301 -8.11 -9.59 -18.87
C VAL A 301 -9.31 -8.76 -19.33
N GLU A 302 -10.51 -9.16 -18.93
CA GLU A 302 -11.74 -8.46 -19.31
C GLU A 302 -11.90 -7.13 -18.58
N PHE A 303 -12.66 -6.18 -19.17
CA PHE A 303 -12.85 -4.84 -18.59
C PHE A 303 -13.34 -4.87 -17.12
N LEU A 304 -14.29 -5.75 -16.81
CA LEU A 304 -14.82 -5.85 -15.44
C LEU A 304 -13.77 -6.35 -14.44
N GLU A 305 -12.80 -7.17 -14.89
CA GLU A 305 -11.70 -7.66 -14.07
C GLU A 305 -10.65 -6.57 -13.79
N GLN A 306 -10.53 -5.60 -14.71
CA GLN A 306 -9.64 -4.43 -14.56
C GLN A 306 -10.17 -3.40 -13.56
N VAL A 307 -11.46 -3.44 -13.21
CA VAL A 307 -12.04 -2.57 -12.17
C VAL A 307 -11.36 -2.86 -10.83
N ARG A 308 -11.02 -1.81 -10.09
CA ARG A 308 -10.29 -1.91 -8.82
C ARG A 308 -11.04 -1.16 -7.74
N PHE A 309 -10.93 -1.59 -6.48
CA PHE A 309 -11.55 -0.85 -5.38
C PHE A 309 -10.68 -0.74 -4.13
N VAL A 310 -10.89 0.33 -3.38
CA VAL A 310 -10.34 0.52 -2.04
C VAL A 310 -11.45 0.31 -1.03
N LEU A 311 -11.15 -0.48 0.01
CA LEU A 311 -12.00 -0.64 1.19
C LEU A 311 -11.17 -0.42 2.44
N ASN A 312 -11.25 0.78 3.01
CA ASN A 312 -10.47 1.17 4.18
C ASN A 312 -11.24 0.91 5.48
N LEU A 313 -11.22 -0.34 5.95
CA LEU A 313 -11.88 -0.75 7.19
C LEU A 313 -11.29 -0.08 8.44
N LYS A 314 -10.02 0.34 8.39
CA LYS A 314 -9.38 1.06 9.52
C LYS A 314 -9.99 2.44 9.74
N ALA A 315 -10.48 3.10 8.69
CA ALA A 315 -11.17 4.39 8.79
C ALA A 315 -12.53 4.28 9.49
N LEU A 316 -13.14 3.09 9.52
CA LEU A 316 -14.40 2.82 10.21
C LEU A 316 -14.23 2.55 11.72
N SER A 317 -12.98 2.45 12.21
CA SER A 317 -12.72 2.19 13.63
C SER A 317 -13.14 3.40 14.49
N PRO A 318 -14.03 3.21 15.48
CA PRO A 318 -14.51 4.30 16.33
C PRO A 318 -13.40 4.96 17.16
N PHE A 319 -12.25 4.29 17.30
CA PHE A 319 -11.10 4.80 18.04
C PHE A 319 -10.28 5.84 17.27
N LYS A 320 -10.42 5.93 15.93
CA LYS A 320 -9.76 6.97 15.09
C LYS A 320 -10.62 8.19 14.80
N ILE A 321 -11.92 8.14 15.10
CA ILE A 321 -12.87 9.25 14.88
C ILE A 321 -12.48 10.51 15.67
N ARG A 322 -11.60 10.39 16.68
CA ARG A 322 -11.14 11.50 17.50
C ARG A 322 -10.00 12.34 16.89
N GLU A 323 -9.39 11.91 15.79
CA GLU A 323 -8.27 12.61 15.12
C GLU A 323 -8.70 13.47 13.91
N ILE A 324 -9.99 13.43 13.52
CA ILE A 324 -10.57 14.17 12.38
C ILE A 324 -11.34 15.43 12.88
N ARG A 325 -10.83 16.11 13.90
CA ARG A 325 -11.39 17.41 14.33
C ARG A 325 -10.37 18.52 14.24
#